data_AF-A0AA39VTY2-F1
#
_entry.id   AF-A0AA39VTY2-F1
#
_cell.length_a   1.000
_cell.length_b   1.000
_cell.length_c   1.000
_cell.angle_alpha   90.00
_cell.angle_beta   90.00
_cell.angle_gamma   90.00
#
_symmetry.space_group_name_H-M   'P 1'
#
loop_
_entity.id
_entity.type
_entity.pdbx_description
1 polymer ?
#
loop_
_entity_poly.entity_id
_entity_poly.type
_entity_poly.pdbx_seq_one_letter_code
_entity_poly.pdbx_strand_id
1 'polypeptide(L)'
;MDEKNSNNNKYGIGGVVDMIKADKSMWLMKSPALVSRSLNNPSSSSSSDEPTRPVAKVILSIDPLHSTDDSSSTQFTMELVGNESGNAPKRYSMDMAKDVIPMSVFSESSQGKLSIEGKILNKFDLRLHQDSMENYEKICRERTNKYMTKTRQIQVIDNDKGLLMRPMPGMMIPTSTFNESKKKPPSKGSDTKRTRRDRGEMEDIMFKLFERQPNWTLRLLIQETDQPEQFLKDILKDLCIYNNKGTNQGSYELKPEYKKSTDEPTSK
;
A
#
# COMPACT_ATOMS: atom_id res chain seq x y z
N MET A 1 37.54 -35.66 -16.49
CA MET A 1 38.29 -34.40 -16.68
C MET A 1 37.28 -33.36 -17.15
N ASP A 2 36.26 -33.03 -16.37
CA ASP A 2 36.27 -32.37 -15.05
C ASP A 2 36.95 -31.00 -15.07
N GLU A 3 36.13 -30.03 -14.68
CA GLU A 3 36.43 -28.66 -14.26
C GLU A 3 36.79 -27.64 -15.35
N LYS A 4 36.22 -26.43 -15.39
CA LYS A 4 35.64 -25.66 -14.29
C LYS A 4 34.65 -24.62 -14.80
N ASN A 5 33.46 -24.68 -14.20
CA ASN A 5 32.49 -23.61 -14.09
C ASN A 5 33.15 -22.42 -13.35
N SER A 6 33.34 -21.28 -14.02
CA SER A 6 33.81 -20.06 -13.37
C SER A 6 32.74 -18.98 -13.49
N ASN A 7 31.80 -19.03 -12.54
CA ASN A 7 31.01 -17.88 -12.14
C ASN A 7 31.95 -16.76 -11.71
N ASN A 8 32.13 -15.75 -12.55
CA ASN A 8 32.70 -14.47 -12.16
C ASN A 8 31.63 -13.40 -12.28
N ASN A 9 30.86 -13.25 -11.20
CA ASN A 9 30.13 -12.04 -10.88
C ASN A 9 31.16 -10.90 -10.76
N LYS A 10 31.39 -10.22 -11.88
CA LYS A 10 32.15 -8.97 -11.92
C LYS A 10 31.17 -7.91 -12.37
N TYR A 11 30.61 -7.17 -11.41
CA TYR A 11 29.98 -5.88 -11.68
C TYR A 11 31.08 -4.92 -12.16
N GLY A 12 31.45 -5.09 -13.43
CA GLY A 12 32.37 -4.24 -14.15
C GLY A 12 31.61 -3.04 -14.68
N ILE A 13 32.00 -1.85 -14.24
CA ILE A 13 31.71 -0.57 -14.90
C ILE A 13 32.48 -0.59 -16.23
N GLY A 14 31.97 -1.35 -17.20
CA GLY A 14 32.64 -1.71 -18.45
C GLY A 14 31.97 -2.90 -19.12
N GLY A 15 30.67 -2.80 -19.39
CA GLY A 15 29.93 -3.83 -20.12
C GLY A 15 30.35 -3.85 -21.60
N VAL A 16 30.79 -5.02 -22.08
CA VAL A 16 31.03 -5.24 -23.52
C VAL A 16 29.68 -5.18 -24.23
N VAL A 17 29.55 -4.28 -25.21
CA VAL A 17 28.35 -4.15 -26.04
C VAL A 17 28.48 -5.06 -27.24
N ASP A 18 27.52 -5.96 -27.41
CA ASP A 18 27.45 -6.81 -28.61
C ASP A 18 27.07 -5.96 -29.83
N MET A 19 27.90 -5.96 -30.89
CA MET A 19 27.71 -5.13 -32.09
C MET A 19 27.37 -5.94 -33.34
N ILE A 20 27.08 -7.25 -33.22
CA ILE A 20 26.86 -8.13 -34.38
C ILE A 20 25.76 -7.63 -35.33
N LYS A 21 24.72 -6.97 -34.80
CA LYS A 21 23.59 -6.45 -35.60
C LYS A 21 23.68 -4.95 -35.88
N ALA A 22 24.83 -4.31 -35.66
CA ALA A 22 24.97 -2.85 -35.76
C ALA A 22 24.59 -2.29 -37.15
N ASP A 23 24.76 -3.07 -38.22
CA ASP A 23 24.43 -2.67 -39.59
C ASP A 23 23.04 -3.13 -40.05
N LYS A 24 22.24 -3.74 -39.16
CA LYS A 24 20.87 -4.11 -39.47
C LYS A 24 19.98 -2.86 -39.60
N SER A 25 19.35 -2.69 -40.75
CA SER A 25 18.36 -1.63 -40.97
C SER A 25 17.03 -1.98 -40.30
N MET A 26 16.46 -1.01 -39.59
CA MET A 26 15.17 -1.15 -38.92
C MET A 26 14.28 0.05 -39.17
N TRP A 27 12.96 -0.16 -39.03
CA TRP A 27 11.96 0.89 -39.11
C TRP A 27 11.45 1.24 -37.73
N LEU A 28 11.27 2.54 -37.49
CA LEU A 28 10.62 3.06 -36.29
C LEU A 28 9.22 3.52 -36.63
N MET A 29 8.20 2.97 -35.98
CA MET A 29 6.82 3.38 -36.18
C MET A 29 6.25 4.01 -34.91
N LYS A 30 5.73 5.23 -35.02
CA LYS A 30 4.91 5.87 -33.99
C LYS A 30 3.46 5.47 -34.21
N SER A 31 2.87 4.72 -33.27
CA SER A 31 1.49 4.23 -33.37
C SER A 31 0.57 4.82 -32.28
N PRO A 32 -0.71 5.06 -32.57
CA PRO A 32 -1.70 5.38 -31.54
C PRO A 32 -1.82 4.26 -30.51
N ALA A 33 -2.14 4.61 -29.25
CA ALA A 33 -2.24 3.65 -28.15
C ALA A 33 -3.27 2.51 -28.38
N LEU A 34 -4.28 2.74 -29.23
CA LEU A 34 -5.23 1.69 -29.60
C LEU A 34 -4.55 0.58 -30.43
N VAL A 35 -3.67 0.97 -31.35
CA VAL A 35 -2.93 0.08 -32.24
C VAL A 35 -1.93 -0.73 -31.43
N SER A 36 -1.11 -0.09 -30.58
CA SER A 36 -0.13 -0.80 -29.76
C SER A 36 -0.77 -1.82 -28.81
N ARG A 37 -1.94 -1.52 -28.25
CA ARG A 37 -2.71 -2.48 -27.44
C ARG A 37 -3.22 -3.67 -28.26
N SER A 38 -3.68 -3.43 -29.49
CA SER A 38 -4.12 -4.50 -30.39
C SER A 38 -2.95 -5.42 -30.78
N LEU A 39 -1.77 -4.84 -31.09
CA LEU A 39 -0.55 -5.61 -31.39
C LEU A 39 -0.04 -6.42 -30.19
N ASN A 40 -0.22 -5.91 -28.96
CA ASN A 40 0.18 -6.58 -27.72
C ASN A 40 -0.80 -7.68 -27.26
N ASN A 41 -1.95 -7.81 -27.92
CA ASN A 41 -2.97 -8.79 -27.55
C ASN A 41 -3.10 -9.87 -28.64
N PRO A 42 -2.08 -10.70 -28.87
CA PRO A 42 -2.29 -11.93 -29.63
C PRO A 42 -3.28 -12.75 -28.80
N SER A 43 -4.39 -13.15 -29.42
CA SER A 43 -5.45 -13.94 -28.81
C SER A 43 -4.85 -14.98 -27.87
N SER A 44 -5.12 -14.85 -26.58
CA SER A 44 -4.66 -15.73 -25.51
C SER A 44 -5.39 -17.07 -25.57
N SER A 45 -5.28 -17.79 -26.68
CA SER A 45 -5.95 -19.06 -26.93
C SER A 45 -5.30 -19.86 -28.07
N SER A 46 -4.02 -20.21 -27.93
CA SER A 46 -3.56 -21.49 -28.47
C SER A 46 -2.25 -21.92 -27.83
N SER A 47 -2.23 -23.19 -27.47
CA SER A 47 -1.11 -24.04 -27.07
C SER A 47 0.24 -23.69 -27.71
N SER A 48 1.28 -23.98 -26.94
CA SER A 48 2.71 -23.68 -27.08
C SER A 48 3.45 -24.09 -28.38
N ASP A 49 2.78 -24.42 -29.49
CA ASP A 49 3.46 -24.92 -30.70
C ASP A 49 2.93 -24.38 -32.05
N GLU A 50 1.98 -23.44 -32.07
CA GLU A 50 1.48 -22.86 -33.34
C GLU A 50 2.25 -21.60 -33.76
N PRO A 51 2.58 -21.42 -35.05
CA PRO A 51 3.27 -20.23 -35.54
C PRO A 51 2.47 -18.98 -35.19
N THR A 52 3.18 -17.99 -34.61
CA THR A 52 2.66 -16.68 -34.22
C THR A 52 1.67 -16.15 -35.26
N ARG A 53 0.39 -16.04 -34.90
CA ARG A 53 -0.64 -15.56 -35.82
C ARG A 53 -0.30 -14.12 -36.27
N PRO A 54 -0.46 -13.78 -37.56
CA PRO A 54 -0.17 -12.43 -38.04
C PRO A 54 -1.11 -11.42 -37.38
N VAL A 55 -0.55 -10.41 -36.72
CA VAL A 55 -1.30 -9.37 -35.99
C VAL A 55 -1.68 -8.18 -36.88
N ALA A 56 -0.89 -7.91 -37.92
CA ALA A 56 -1.09 -6.81 -38.84
C ALA A 56 -0.43 -7.12 -40.21
N LYS A 57 -0.94 -6.48 -41.26
CA LYS A 57 -0.39 -6.50 -42.61
C LYS A 57 0.05 -5.09 -43.00
N VAL A 58 1.30 -4.93 -43.42
CA VAL A 58 1.79 -3.69 -44.03
C VAL A 58 1.70 -3.83 -45.55
N ILE A 59 1.12 -2.84 -46.21
CA ILE A 59 0.87 -2.80 -47.66
C ILE A 59 1.63 -1.61 -48.22
N LEU A 60 2.49 -1.88 -49.20
CA LEU A 60 3.20 -0.89 -49.99
C LEU A 60 2.52 -0.77 -51.34
N SER A 61 1.95 0.39 -51.63
CA SER A 61 1.39 0.71 -52.94
C SER A 61 2.34 1.67 -53.65
N ILE A 62 2.74 1.31 -54.86
CA ILE A 62 3.62 2.13 -55.71
C ILE A 62 2.83 2.45 -56.97
N ASP A 63 2.61 3.73 -57.24
CA ASP A 63 2.04 4.17 -58.51
C ASP A 63 3.18 4.41 -59.52
N PRO A 64 3.33 3.56 -60.56
CA PRO A 64 4.41 3.70 -61.52
C PRO A 64 4.26 4.93 -62.44
N LEU A 65 3.11 5.59 -62.46
CA LEU A 65 2.88 6.80 -63.27
C LEU A 65 3.35 8.08 -62.58
N HIS A 66 3.64 8.02 -61.27
CA HIS A 66 4.23 9.10 -60.50
C HIS A 66 5.72 8.80 -60.25
N SER A 67 6.60 9.77 -60.51
CA SER A 67 8.05 9.58 -60.38
C SER A 67 8.44 9.13 -58.96
N THR A 68 9.29 8.11 -58.88
CA THR A 68 9.82 7.52 -57.64
C THR A 68 10.57 8.48 -56.73
N ASP A 69 10.96 9.66 -57.24
CA ASP A 69 11.65 10.70 -56.47
C ASP A 69 10.71 11.51 -55.56
N ASP A 70 9.41 11.53 -55.85
CA ASP A 70 8.45 12.13 -54.95
C ASP A 70 7.97 11.06 -53.95
N SER A 71 8.17 11.34 -52.65
CA SER A 71 7.64 10.53 -51.54
C SER A 71 6.10 10.37 -51.55
N SER A 72 5.39 10.94 -52.53
CA SER A 72 3.96 10.78 -52.79
C SER A 72 3.62 9.56 -53.67
N SER A 73 4.57 9.04 -54.46
CA SER A 73 4.37 7.86 -55.34
C SER A 73 4.22 6.55 -54.54
N THR A 74 4.78 6.54 -53.33
CA THR A 74 4.90 5.37 -52.48
C THR A 74 4.02 5.52 -51.25
N GLN A 75 2.88 4.83 -51.24
CA GLN A 75 1.93 4.86 -50.14
C GLN A 75 2.09 3.62 -49.26
N PHE A 76 2.44 3.82 -48.00
CA PHE A 76 2.45 2.78 -46.99
C PHE A 76 1.12 2.80 -46.22
N THR A 77 0.48 1.64 -46.09
CA THR A 77 -0.71 1.45 -45.24
C THR A 77 -0.55 0.22 -44.37
N MET A 78 -1.22 0.20 -43.23
CA MET A 78 -1.23 -0.92 -42.30
C MET A 78 -2.67 -1.31 -42.01
N GLU A 79 -2.94 -2.61 -42.06
CA GLU A 79 -4.23 -3.21 -41.74
C GLU A 79 -4.09 -4.14 -40.53
N LEU A 80 -4.88 -3.89 -39.48
CA LEU A 80 -4.91 -4.72 -38.27
C LEU A 80 -5.85 -5.91 -38.45
N VAL A 81 -5.40 -7.10 -38.04
CA VAL A 81 -6.16 -8.35 -38.17
C VAL A 81 -7.17 -8.52 -37.02
N GLY A 82 -6.83 -8.05 -35.81
CA GLY A 82 -7.62 -8.25 -34.59
C GLY A 82 -8.42 -7.03 -34.15
N ASN A 83 -9.67 -6.91 -34.62
CA ASN A 83 -10.69 -6.04 -34.01
C ASN A 83 -11.98 -6.83 -33.77
N GLU A 84 -11.99 -7.59 -32.68
CA GLU A 84 -13.17 -8.28 -32.12
C GLU A 84 -14.24 -7.26 -31.68
N SER A 85 -13.83 -6.04 -31.31
CA SER A 85 -14.73 -4.91 -31.05
C SER A 85 -14.89 -4.09 -32.32
N GLY A 86 -15.99 -4.30 -33.06
CA GLY A 86 -16.27 -3.73 -34.39
C GLY A 86 -16.24 -2.21 -34.55
N ASN A 87 -15.87 -1.44 -33.51
CA ASN A 87 -15.79 0.02 -33.54
C ASN A 87 -14.36 0.56 -33.77
N ALA A 88 -13.32 -0.27 -33.65
CA ALA A 88 -11.94 0.19 -33.83
C ALA A 88 -11.54 0.26 -35.31
N PRO A 89 -10.78 1.30 -35.73
CA PRO A 89 -10.27 1.39 -37.08
C PRO A 89 -9.40 0.20 -37.47
N LYS A 90 -9.57 -0.28 -38.70
CA LYS A 90 -8.79 -1.42 -39.23
C LYS A 90 -7.61 -0.98 -40.07
N ARG A 91 -7.75 0.14 -40.80
CA ARG A 91 -6.74 0.62 -41.75
C ARG A 91 -6.13 1.94 -41.29
N TYR A 92 -4.83 2.04 -41.45
CA TYR A 92 -4.01 3.18 -41.06
C TYR A 92 -3.05 3.53 -42.19
N SER A 93 -2.84 4.81 -42.46
CA SER A 93 -1.77 5.27 -43.35
C SER A 93 -0.47 5.43 -42.56
N MET A 94 0.66 5.08 -43.16
CA MET A 94 1.99 5.23 -42.58
C MET A 94 2.71 6.33 -43.31
N ASP A 95 2.88 7.48 -42.67
CA ASP A 95 3.58 8.61 -43.27
C ASP A 95 5.06 8.54 -42.94
N MET A 96 5.91 8.55 -43.95
CA MET A 96 7.35 8.57 -43.75
C MET A 96 7.82 9.97 -43.32
N ALA A 97 8.50 10.06 -42.19
CA ALA A 97 9.11 11.29 -41.73
C ALA A 97 10.32 11.65 -42.63
N LYS A 98 10.38 12.92 -43.05
CA LYS A 98 11.47 13.43 -43.92
C LYS A 98 12.73 13.77 -43.12
N ASP A 99 12.56 14.22 -41.88
CA ASP A 99 13.64 14.63 -41.00
C ASP A 99 13.97 13.52 -40.00
N VAL A 100 14.85 12.60 -40.38
CA VAL A 100 15.29 11.49 -39.53
C VAL A 100 16.65 11.81 -38.92
N ILE A 101 16.68 11.99 -37.60
CA ILE A 101 17.93 12.04 -36.83
C ILE A 101 18.49 10.61 -36.78
N PRO A 102 19.82 10.41 -36.98
CA PRO A 102 20.43 9.10 -36.85
C PRO A 102 20.14 8.47 -35.48
N MET A 103 19.51 7.30 -35.47
CA MET A 103 19.13 6.58 -34.26
C MET A 103 19.59 5.12 -34.35
N SER A 104 20.02 4.56 -33.21
CA SER A 104 20.37 3.15 -33.07
C SER A 104 19.54 2.53 -31.95
N VAL A 105 19.17 1.26 -32.10
CA VAL A 105 18.40 0.53 -31.10
C VAL A 105 19.31 -0.38 -30.32
N PHE A 106 19.14 -0.35 -29.00
CA PHE A 106 19.85 -1.22 -28.07
C PHE A 106 18.83 -2.13 -27.39
N SER A 107 19.22 -3.36 -27.11
CA SER A 107 18.48 -4.31 -26.29
C SER A 107 19.28 -4.64 -25.03
N GLU A 108 18.58 -4.79 -23.92
CA GLU A 108 19.14 -5.28 -22.66
C GLU A 108 18.42 -6.58 -22.31
N SER A 109 19.18 -7.65 -22.17
CA SER A 109 18.64 -8.94 -21.72
C SER A 109 18.31 -8.92 -20.22
N SER A 110 17.49 -9.86 -19.75
CA SER A 110 17.20 -10.03 -18.31
C SER A 110 18.44 -10.31 -17.45
N GLN A 111 19.55 -10.73 -18.07
CA GLN A 111 20.84 -10.95 -17.43
C GLN A 111 21.75 -9.70 -17.44
N GLY A 112 21.28 -8.56 -17.94
CA GLY A 112 22.03 -7.30 -18.01
C GLY A 112 23.06 -7.23 -19.15
N LYS A 113 23.05 -8.17 -20.09
CA LYS A 113 23.86 -8.08 -21.32
C LYS A 113 23.26 -7.03 -22.27
N LEU A 114 24.08 -6.05 -22.69
CA LEU A 114 23.71 -5.00 -23.66
C LEU A 114 24.11 -5.41 -25.09
N SER A 115 23.23 -5.17 -26.05
CA SER A 115 23.46 -5.47 -27.47
C SER A 115 22.90 -4.36 -28.37
N ILE A 116 23.58 -4.06 -29.47
CA ILE A 116 23.07 -3.19 -30.54
C ILE A 116 22.24 -4.05 -31.49
N GLU A 117 20.98 -3.69 -31.70
CA GLU A 117 20.05 -4.39 -32.59
C GLU A 117 20.07 -3.86 -34.03
N GLY A 118 20.50 -2.62 -34.23
CA GLY A 118 20.64 -2.01 -35.55
C GLY A 118 20.40 -0.50 -35.60
N LYS A 119 20.38 0.03 -36.81
CA LYS A 119 20.19 1.46 -37.12
C LYS A 119 18.80 1.70 -37.69
N ILE A 120 18.18 2.82 -37.29
CA ILE A 120 16.85 3.21 -37.78
C ILE A 120 17.01 3.91 -39.13
N LEU A 121 16.48 3.31 -40.19
CA LEU A 121 16.55 3.83 -41.55
C LEU A 121 15.36 4.76 -41.86
N ASN A 122 14.15 4.27 -41.60
CA ASN A 122 12.92 5.01 -41.87
C ASN A 122 12.12 5.16 -40.56
N LYS A 123 11.55 6.35 -40.38
CA LYS A 123 10.59 6.63 -39.32
C LYS A 123 9.22 6.85 -39.94
N PHE A 124 8.22 6.18 -39.40
CA PHE A 124 6.83 6.25 -39.84
C PHE A 124 5.95 6.80 -38.72
N ASP A 125 5.09 7.77 -39.06
CA ASP A 125 4.01 8.21 -38.19
C ASP A 125 2.70 7.59 -38.69
N LEU A 126 2.09 6.76 -37.84
CA LEU A 126 0.85 6.08 -38.19
C LEU A 126 -0.33 7.03 -37.99
N ARG A 127 -1.05 7.30 -39.08
CA ARG A 127 -2.29 8.07 -39.09
C ARG A 127 -3.47 7.18 -39.42
N LEU A 128 -4.63 7.60 -38.95
CA LEU A 128 -5.88 6.94 -39.29
C LEU A 128 -6.19 7.10 -40.78
N HIS A 129 -6.57 6.02 -41.45
CA HIS A 129 -7.00 6.11 -42.84
C HIS A 129 -8.37 6.79 -42.95
N GLN A 130 -8.61 7.52 -44.05
CA GLN A 130 -9.79 8.36 -44.24
C GLN A 130 -11.11 7.58 -44.04
N ASP A 131 -11.18 6.35 -44.56
CA ASP A 131 -12.36 5.47 -44.45
C ASP A 131 -12.76 5.11 -43.02
N SER A 132 -11.86 5.25 -42.05
CA SER A 132 -12.10 4.87 -40.65
C SER A 132 -12.22 6.07 -39.70
N MET A 133 -12.31 7.30 -40.25
CA MET A 133 -12.33 8.55 -39.47
C MET A 133 -13.54 8.67 -38.54
N GLU A 134 -14.75 8.40 -39.04
CA GLU A 134 -15.99 8.57 -38.27
C GLU A 134 -16.07 7.67 -37.02
N ASN A 135 -15.64 6.41 -37.14
CA ASN A 135 -15.64 5.48 -36.01
C ASN A 135 -14.62 5.89 -34.94
N TYR A 136 -13.47 6.42 -35.37
CA TYR A 136 -12.48 6.94 -34.45
C TYR A 136 -12.95 8.22 -33.74
N GLU A 137 -13.69 9.09 -34.41
CA GLU A 137 -14.31 10.25 -33.76
C GLU A 137 -15.26 9.82 -32.65
N LYS A 138 -16.10 8.79 -32.89
CA LYS A 138 -16.97 8.21 -31.85
C LYS A 138 -16.15 7.71 -30.67
N ILE A 139 -15.05 6.98 -30.92
CA ILE A 139 -14.13 6.52 -29.86
C ILE A 139 -13.53 7.70 -29.08
N CYS A 140 -13.13 8.78 -29.76
CA CYS A 140 -12.58 9.96 -29.11
C CYS A 140 -13.62 10.64 -28.21
N ARG A 141 -14.85 10.81 -28.70
CA ARG A 141 -15.98 11.36 -27.91
C ARG A 141 -16.30 10.49 -26.70
N GLU A 142 -16.34 9.17 -26.88
CA GLU A 142 -16.60 8.22 -25.79
C GLU A 142 -15.53 8.29 -24.70
N ARG A 143 -14.25 8.35 -25.08
CA ARG A 143 -13.15 8.53 -24.12
C ARG A 143 -13.29 9.84 -23.37
N THR A 144 -13.55 10.94 -24.07
CA THR A 144 -13.75 12.25 -23.44
C THR A 144 -14.91 12.20 -22.46
N ASN A 145 -16.05 11.62 -22.84
CA ASN A 145 -17.22 11.47 -21.96
C ASN A 145 -16.89 10.62 -20.73
N LYS A 146 -16.21 9.48 -20.93
CA LYS A 146 -15.76 8.61 -19.83
C LYS A 146 -14.84 9.34 -18.85
N TYR A 147 -13.93 10.18 -19.35
CA TYR A 147 -13.03 10.97 -18.50
C TYR A 147 -13.68 12.22 -17.90
N MET A 148 -14.69 12.79 -18.56
CA MET A 148 -15.49 13.90 -18.02
C MET A 148 -16.45 13.45 -16.92
N THR A 149 -16.83 12.17 -16.91
CA THR A 149 -17.64 11.59 -15.83
C THR A 149 -16.80 11.52 -14.55
N LYS A 150 -17.08 12.43 -13.61
CA LYS A 150 -16.43 12.44 -12.29
C LYS A 150 -16.84 11.18 -11.52
N THR A 151 -15.92 10.23 -11.36
CA THR A 151 -16.14 9.00 -10.58
C THR A 151 -16.30 9.28 -9.09
N ARG A 152 -15.73 10.40 -8.62
CA ARG A 152 -15.88 10.88 -7.24
C ARG A 152 -17.07 11.84 -7.17
N GLN A 153 -18.10 11.43 -6.45
CA GLN A 153 -19.23 12.30 -6.09
C GLN A 153 -19.01 12.84 -4.67
N ILE A 154 -19.16 14.15 -4.51
CA ILE A 154 -19.24 14.77 -3.19
C ILE A 154 -20.69 14.60 -2.74
N GLN A 155 -20.92 13.81 -1.70
CA GLN A 155 -22.23 13.75 -1.06
C GLN A 155 -22.34 14.94 -0.11
N VAL A 156 -23.28 15.85 -0.40
CA VAL A 156 -23.66 16.91 0.53
C VAL A 156 -24.54 16.26 1.59
N ILE A 157 -24.13 16.37 2.85
CA ILE A 157 -24.91 15.89 3.98
C ILE A 157 -26.04 16.91 4.21
N ASP A 158 -27.27 16.56 3.87
CA ASP A 158 -28.46 17.44 3.97
C ASP A 158 -28.84 17.75 5.44
N ASN A 159 -28.31 16.97 6.40
CA ASN A 159 -28.61 17.14 7.81
C ASN A 159 -27.63 18.12 8.48
N ASP A 160 -27.80 19.41 8.20
CA ASP A 160 -27.05 20.54 8.79
C ASP A 160 -27.39 20.80 10.27
N LYS A 161 -28.15 19.91 10.91
CA LYS A 161 -28.40 19.96 12.35
C LYS A 161 -27.07 19.70 13.06
N GLY A 162 -26.40 20.77 13.48
CA GLY A 162 -25.02 20.85 13.99
C GLY A 162 -24.62 19.96 15.18
N LEU A 163 -25.47 19.00 15.57
CA LEU A 163 -25.14 17.90 16.49
C LEU A 163 -24.17 16.89 15.87
N LEU A 164 -24.22 16.65 14.55
CA LEU A 164 -23.31 15.74 13.84
C LEU A 164 -22.03 16.42 13.34
N MET A 165 -22.05 17.75 13.19
CA MET A 165 -20.97 18.55 12.60
C MET A 165 -20.05 19.19 13.64
N ARG A 166 -20.37 19.07 14.94
CA ARG A 166 -19.49 19.47 16.04
C ARG A 166 -18.81 18.22 16.58
N PRO A 167 -17.47 18.21 16.76
CA PRO A 167 -16.84 17.15 17.52
C PRO A 167 -17.48 17.13 18.91
N MET A 168 -18.12 16.02 19.25
CA MET A 168 -18.76 15.83 20.56
C MET A 168 -17.70 16.06 21.64
N PRO A 169 -17.91 17.03 22.56
CA PRO A 169 -16.99 17.20 23.69
C PRO A 169 -16.92 15.90 24.49
N GLY A 170 -15.76 15.24 24.45
CA GLY A 170 -15.50 14.00 25.19
C GLY A 170 -15.45 12.69 24.39
N MET A 171 -15.70 12.69 23.08
CA MET A 171 -15.56 11.47 22.24
C MET A 171 -14.35 11.56 21.31
N MET A 172 -13.17 11.33 21.88
CA MET A 172 -11.96 10.99 21.11
C MET A 172 -12.10 9.53 20.64
N ILE A 173 -12.61 9.30 19.42
CA ILE A 173 -12.48 7.99 18.77
C ILE A 173 -11.04 7.89 18.24
N PRO A 174 -10.22 6.93 18.69
CA PRO A 174 -8.84 6.80 18.24
C PRO A 174 -8.80 5.86 17.03
N THR A 175 -8.80 6.40 15.83
CA THR A 175 -8.48 5.63 14.63
C THR A 175 -7.32 6.26 13.89
N SER A 176 -6.11 6.02 14.41
CA SER A 176 -4.88 5.72 13.65
C SER A 176 -3.62 6.02 14.48
N THR A 177 -3.21 5.08 15.33
CA THR A 177 -1.79 4.70 15.54
C THR A 177 -1.71 3.62 16.62
N PHE A 178 -1.35 2.41 16.18
CA PHE A 178 -0.28 1.59 16.76
C PHE A 178 0.30 2.12 18.08
N ASN A 179 -0.14 1.56 19.21
CA ASN A 179 0.74 1.07 20.28
C ASN A 179 -0.09 0.34 21.34
N GLU A 180 0.28 -0.92 21.50
CA GLU A 180 -0.31 -1.89 22.40
C GLU A 180 0.12 -1.58 23.85
N SER A 181 -0.74 -0.90 24.60
CA SER A 181 -0.68 -0.97 26.06
C SER A 181 -2.04 -0.61 26.67
N LYS A 182 -2.73 -1.67 27.11
CA LYS A 182 -3.97 -1.73 27.91
C LYS A 182 -4.36 -0.40 28.58
N LYS A 183 -5.26 0.37 27.95
CA LYS A 183 -6.03 1.43 28.61
C LYS A 183 -7.32 0.83 29.17
N LYS A 184 -7.45 0.86 30.50
CA LYS A 184 -8.70 0.62 31.22
C LYS A 184 -9.74 1.69 30.81
N PRO A 185 -11.04 1.36 30.77
CA PRO A 185 -12.09 2.35 30.49
C PRO A 185 -12.07 3.46 31.56
N PRO A 186 -12.40 4.72 31.21
CA PRO A 186 -12.48 5.79 32.18
C PRO A 186 -13.64 5.48 33.12
N SER A 187 -13.32 5.13 34.37
CA SER A 187 -14.33 5.10 35.42
C SER A 187 -14.87 6.52 35.55
N LYS A 188 -16.17 6.67 35.26
CA LYS A 188 -16.95 7.85 35.63
C LYS A 188 -16.55 8.24 37.05
N GLY A 189 -16.10 9.47 37.23
CA GLY A 189 -15.89 10.04 38.56
C GLY A 189 -17.23 10.04 39.29
N SER A 190 -17.46 9.05 40.13
CA SER A 190 -18.41 9.18 41.22
C SER A 190 -17.74 10.11 42.22
N ASP A 191 -18.07 11.40 42.15
CA ASP A 191 -17.94 12.35 43.25
C ASP A 191 -18.89 11.97 44.40
N THR A 192 -18.82 10.71 44.85
CA THR A 192 -19.21 10.36 46.21
C THR A 192 -18.09 10.91 47.08
N LYS A 193 -18.40 12.00 47.79
CA LYS A 193 -17.65 12.43 48.98
C LYS A 193 -17.28 11.16 49.76
N ARG A 194 -16.02 10.74 49.67
CA ARG A 194 -15.49 9.58 50.38
C ARG A 194 -15.44 9.97 51.85
N THR A 195 -16.49 9.62 52.58
CA THR A 195 -16.52 9.80 54.03
C THR A 195 -15.42 8.93 54.62
N ARG A 196 -14.50 9.54 55.38
CA ARG A 196 -13.48 8.82 56.12
C ARG A 196 -14.19 7.83 57.05
N ARG A 197 -13.88 6.54 56.94
CA ARG A 197 -14.38 5.57 57.93
C ARG A 197 -13.76 5.83 59.28
N ASP A 198 -14.43 5.37 60.33
CA ASP A 198 -13.88 5.43 61.67
C ASP A 198 -12.56 4.65 61.74
N ARG A 199 -11.63 5.14 62.55
CA ARG A 199 -10.27 4.59 62.60
C ARG A 199 -10.28 3.14 63.09
N GLY A 200 -11.07 2.81 64.13
CA GLY A 200 -11.12 1.46 64.67
C GLY A 200 -11.64 0.43 63.66
N GLU A 201 -12.72 0.78 62.94
CA GLU A 201 -13.29 -0.09 61.89
C GLU A 201 -12.32 -0.33 60.74
N MET A 202 -11.45 0.64 60.42
CA MET A 202 -10.46 0.46 59.36
C MET A 202 -9.32 -0.47 59.78
N GLU A 203 -8.93 -0.46 61.05
CA GLU A 203 -7.92 -1.37 61.58
C GLU A 203 -8.40 -2.82 61.47
N ASP A 204 -9.66 -3.10 61.83
CA ASP A 204 -10.28 -4.44 61.68
C ASP A 204 -10.33 -4.91 60.22
N ILE A 205 -10.69 -4.01 59.30
CA ILE A 205 -10.70 -4.30 57.86
C ILE A 205 -9.28 -4.61 57.37
N MET A 206 -8.27 -3.88 57.85
CA MET A 206 -6.88 -4.15 57.50
C MET A 206 -6.43 -5.52 57.96
N PHE A 207 -6.70 -5.91 59.20
CA PHE A 207 -6.37 -7.24 59.69
C PHE A 207 -6.99 -8.34 58.83
N LYS A 208 -8.28 -8.21 58.47
CA LYS A 208 -8.97 -9.13 57.56
C LYS A 208 -8.36 -9.18 56.15
N LEU A 209 -7.88 -8.05 55.63
CA LEU A 209 -7.19 -8.01 54.34
C LEU A 209 -5.85 -8.75 54.40
N PHE A 210 -5.08 -8.54 55.47
CA PHE A 210 -3.78 -9.18 55.66
C PHE A 210 -3.88 -10.68 56.00
N GLU A 211 -5.00 -11.15 56.53
CA GLU A 211 -5.31 -12.60 56.61
C GLU A 211 -5.41 -13.23 55.22
N ARG A 212 -5.98 -12.51 54.23
CA ARG A 212 -6.15 -13.02 52.87
C ARG A 212 -4.82 -13.12 52.11
N GLN A 213 -3.90 -12.20 52.34
CA GLN A 213 -2.53 -12.27 51.84
C GLN A 213 -1.57 -11.50 52.74
N PRO A 214 -0.36 -12.01 53.01
CA PRO A 214 0.57 -11.41 53.97
C PRO A 214 1.14 -10.06 53.53
N ASN A 215 1.05 -9.75 52.24
CA ASN A 215 1.67 -8.59 51.59
C ASN A 215 0.64 -7.83 50.76
N TRP A 216 0.53 -6.52 50.97
CA TRP A 216 -0.39 -5.66 50.22
C TRP A 216 0.31 -4.41 49.69
N THR A 217 0.02 -4.01 48.45
CA THR A 217 0.51 -2.73 47.92
C THR A 217 -0.46 -1.59 48.24
N LEU A 218 0.05 -0.37 48.43
CA LEU A 218 -0.78 0.81 48.74
C LEU A 218 -1.92 1.00 47.72
N ARG A 219 -1.62 0.79 46.44
CA ARG A 219 -2.60 0.93 45.36
C ARG A 219 -3.76 -0.06 45.48
N LEU A 220 -3.47 -1.30 45.86
CA LEU A 220 -4.50 -2.32 46.05
C LEU A 220 -5.35 -2.03 47.30
N LEU A 221 -4.74 -1.57 48.38
CA LEU A 221 -5.47 -1.18 49.59
C LEU A 221 -6.41 0.01 49.36
N ILE A 222 -6.01 0.99 48.55
CA ILE A 222 -6.88 2.11 48.16
C ILE A 222 -8.09 1.61 47.36
N GLN A 223 -7.86 0.65 46.45
CA GLN A 223 -8.94 0.11 45.62
C GLN A 223 -9.89 -0.78 46.42
N GLU A 224 -9.39 -1.52 47.40
CA GLU A 224 -10.20 -2.46 48.19
C GLU A 224 -10.99 -1.76 49.30
N THR A 225 -10.45 -0.68 49.87
CA THR A 225 -11.08 0.04 51.00
C THR A 225 -11.83 1.31 50.58
N ASP A 226 -11.64 1.76 49.33
CA ASP A 226 -12.13 3.02 48.79
C ASP A 226 -11.80 4.26 49.65
N GLN A 227 -10.76 4.18 50.48
CA GLN A 227 -10.32 5.28 51.34
C GLN A 227 -9.27 6.17 50.68
N PRO A 228 -9.18 7.45 51.08
CA PRO A 228 -8.15 8.35 50.58
C PRO A 228 -6.75 7.88 51.00
N GLU A 229 -5.79 7.99 50.08
CA GLU A 229 -4.40 7.52 50.24
C GLU A 229 -3.74 8.03 51.53
N GLN A 230 -3.97 9.30 51.88
CA GLN A 230 -3.37 9.90 53.06
C GLN A 230 -3.83 9.24 54.36
N PHE A 231 -5.13 8.93 54.47
CA PHE A 231 -5.71 8.28 55.64
C PHE A 231 -5.18 6.84 55.80
N LEU A 232 -5.02 6.15 54.67
CA LEU A 232 -4.47 4.80 54.65
C LEU A 232 -3.00 4.78 55.08
N LYS A 233 -2.21 5.77 54.66
CA LYS A 233 -0.81 5.91 55.07
C LYS A 233 -0.66 6.14 56.56
N ASP A 234 -1.56 6.92 57.17
CA ASP A 234 -1.54 7.16 58.62
C ASP A 234 -1.80 5.86 59.40
N ILE A 235 -2.76 5.05 58.96
CA ILE A 235 -3.07 3.75 59.59
C ILE A 235 -1.97 2.70 59.32
N LEU A 236 -1.46 2.64 58.10
CA LEU A 236 -0.37 1.74 57.73
C LEU A 236 0.94 2.07 58.46
N LYS A 237 1.17 3.34 58.80
CA LYS A 237 2.34 3.75 59.62
C LYS A 237 2.29 3.15 61.03
N ASP A 238 1.09 3.02 61.58
CA ASP A 238 0.91 2.54 62.95
C ASP A 238 0.90 1.01 63.01
N LEU A 239 0.27 0.33 62.03
CA LEU A 239 0.07 -1.13 62.04
C LEU A 239 1.06 -1.94 61.20
N CYS A 240 1.66 -1.36 60.16
CA CYS A 240 2.42 -2.09 59.14
C CYS A 240 3.90 -1.67 59.07
N ILE A 241 4.69 -2.53 58.42
CA ILE A 241 6.08 -2.30 58.02
C ILE A 241 6.10 -2.21 56.50
N TYR A 242 6.80 -1.20 55.97
CA TYR A 242 6.95 -1.02 54.53
C TYR A 242 8.21 -1.75 54.03
N ASN A 243 8.01 -2.65 53.06
CA ASN A 243 9.08 -3.45 52.47
C ASN A 243 9.80 -2.65 51.37
N ASN A 244 10.99 -2.15 51.69
CA ASN A 244 11.80 -1.32 50.79
C ASN A 244 12.69 -2.10 49.81
N LYS A 245 12.85 -3.42 49.99
CA LYS A 245 13.82 -4.24 49.23
C LYS A 245 13.29 -5.65 48.96
N GLY A 246 13.80 -6.30 47.90
CA GLY A 246 13.49 -7.68 47.54
C GLY A 246 12.25 -7.84 46.65
N THR A 247 11.80 -9.08 46.45
CA THR A 247 10.65 -9.43 45.59
C THR A 247 9.34 -8.77 46.01
N ASN A 248 9.20 -8.42 47.29
CA ASN A 248 8.05 -7.72 47.87
C ASN A 248 8.27 -6.20 47.98
N GLN A 249 9.20 -5.63 47.21
CA GLN A 249 9.44 -4.20 47.24
C GLN A 249 8.15 -3.41 46.93
N GLY A 250 7.83 -2.45 47.79
CA GLY A 250 6.64 -1.62 47.62
C GLY A 250 5.37 -2.18 48.23
N SER A 251 5.44 -3.29 48.97
CA SER A 251 4.34 -3.80 49.80
C SER A 251 4.43 -3.35 51.25
N TYR A 252 3.31 -3.43 51.94
CA TYR A 252 3.16 -3.35 53.37
C TYR A 252 2.91 -4.75 53.91
N GLU A 253 3.47 -5.04 55.09
CA GLU A 253 3.16 -6.21 55.89
C GLU A 253 2.78 -5.78 57.31
N LEU A 254 1.87 -6.48 57.97
CA LEU A 254 1.60 -6.23 59.39
C LEU A 254 2.87 -6.41 60.23
N LYS A 255 3.05 -5.56 61.25
CA LYS A 255 4.11 -5.77 62.24
C LYS A 255 3.98 -7.18 62.84
N PRO A 256 5.10 -7.86 63.12
CA PRO A 256 5.08 -9.22 63.66
C PRO A 256 4.37 -9.32 65.01
N GLU A 257 4.26 -8.21 65.75
CA GLU A 257 3.52 -8.08 67.01
C GLU A 257 2.01 -8.31 66.83
N TYR A 258 1.44 -7.95 65.68
CA TYR A 258 0.02 -8.12 65.38
C TYR A 258 -0.29 -9.39 64.56
N LYS A 259 0.74 -10.15 64.14
CA LYS A 259 0.54 -11.44 63.44
C LYS A 259 0.11 -12.58 64.38
N LYS A 260 -0.05 -12.34 65.69
CA LYS A 260 -0.23 -13.37 66.73
C LYS A 260 -1.51 -13.27 67.59
N SER A 261 -2.50 -12.47 67.24
CA SER A 261 -3.72 -12.32 68.05
C SER A 261 -4.95 -12.96 67.41
N THR A 262 -4.88 -14.24 67.04
CA THR A 262 -6.05 -15.08 66.73
C THR A 262 -6.02 -16.39 67.51
N ASP A 263 -5.47 -16.38 68.73
CA ASP A 263 -5.68 -17.46 69.69
C ASP A 263 -5.58 -16.92 71.12
N GLU A 264 -6.70 -16.42 71.63
CA GLU A 264 -7.05 -16.45 73.07
C GLU A 264 -8.56 -16.71 73.15
N PRO A 265 -8.98 -17.94 73.47
CA PRO A 265 -10.37 -18.27 73.75
C PRO A 265 -10.64 -18.06 75.25
N THR A 266 -11.50 -17.11 75.62
CA THR A 266 -12.09 -17.10 76.96
C THR A 266 -13.60 -16.96 76.90
N SER A 267 -14.22 -18.13 77.09
CA SER A 267 -15.56 -18.37 77.58
C SER A 267 -15.85 -17.60 78.87
N LYS A 268 -16.92 -16.79 78.88
CA LYS A 268 -18.03 -16.81 79.85
C LYS A 268 -19.11 -15.82 79.44
#